data_AF-A0A452Q9V7-F1
#
_entry.id   AF-A0A452Q9V7-F1
#
_cell.length_a   1.000
_cell.length_b   1.000
_cell.length_c   1.000
_cell.angle_alpha   90.00
_cell.angle_beta   90.00
_cell.angle_gamma   90.00
#
_symmetry.space_group_name_H-M   'P 1'
#
loop_
_entity.id
_entity.type
_entity.pdbx_description
1 polymer ?
#
loop_
_entity_poly.entity_id
_entity_poly.type
_entity_poly.pdbx_seq_one_letter_code
_entity_poly.pdbx_strand_id
1 'polypeptide(L)'
;QLNVFTGFLDLADGISEDTLDRVIDSQKPNQCCALVYSLSVTGPPKAMMLSHDNITWTTVATAQRLSYRCPPEEQEILVSYLPLSYMGAQLFDMWVSISVAGALYFAQPDALRGSLIDTLREVKPTLFHGVPWVWDRLLDNLKTSQLSSTPFRRRIDQWAMWLGLKTNRKRPTLFSCVGSSRQTHAPLCFGLAKRLTFNQARRFLGLHHCRQYFNLGLGLSRATLDYFLSLNMPIFELYGLSESTGIHTLSRQQDFRLLSCGKSLPSTHTKTQKEDEEGIGDIYIWGRNVFMGYLDDEENTQAKIDARGWLHTGDLGFMDPDEFLYVVGNTRGEQDKATSSGEKINPNPIEERVKRYIPIVRYVVLVGQDAPYLCALLTLKCQINTDTGEPRNALTSEAVAFCRQLRSQATRLSDIVYDGDPVVLEFISQGIDAANAEVASSSAKIVKWAILRTDFSIAGGELGATTKLKRAMVARIYQAEIESLYEEDEEEY
;
A
#
# COMPACT_ATOMS: atom_id res chain seq x y z
N GLN A 1 26.07 27.80 -10.79
CA GLN A 1 24.97 27.60 -11.76
C GLN A 1 25.28 26.33 -12.57
N LEU A 2 25.12 25.14 -11.98
CA LEU A 2 25.12 23.85 -12.69
C LEU A 2 23.66 23.55 -13.05
N ASN A 3 23.10 24.31 -14.00
CA ASN A 3 21.65 24.26 -14.29
C ASN A 3 21.30 23.54 -15.59
N VAL A 4 22.20 22.73 -16.15
CA VAL A 4 21.87 21.89 -17.29
C VAL A 4 22.60 20.56 -17.18
N PHE A 5 21.89 19.46 -17.45
CA PHE A 5 22.42 18.10 -17.55
C PHE A 5 23.67 18.03 -18.47
N THR A 6 23.75 18.88 -19.49
CA THR A 6 24.94 19.02 -20.34
C THR A 6 26.19 19.46 -19.58
N GLY A 7 26.10 20.46 -18.70
CA GLY A 7 27.24 20.89 -17.89
C GLY A 7 27.70 19.85 -16.86
N PHE A 8 26.85 18.87 -16.53
CA PHE A 8 27.24 17.69 -15.76
C PHE A 8 27.99 16.68 -16.63
N LEU A 9 27.58 16.47 -17.89
CA LEU A 9 28.27 15.60 -18.83
C LEU A 9 29.67 16.11 -19.18
N ASP A 10 29.84 17.43 -19.33
CA ASP A 10 31.13 18.06 -19.64
C ASP A 10 32.21 17.78 -18.55
N LEU A 11 31.80 17.42 -17.32
CA LEU A 11 32.73 17.01 -16.26
C LEU A 11 33.45 15.69 -16.59
N ALA A 12 32.87 14.85 -17.45
CA ALA A 12 33.45 13.58 -17.83
C ALA A 12 34.62 13.75 -18.81
N ASP A 13 34.64 14.81 -19.62
CA ASP A 13 35.67 15.03 -20.66
C ASP A 13 37.09 15.19 -20.08
N GLY A 14 37.20 15.59 -18.80
CA GLY A 14 38.46 15.70 -18.07
C GLY A 14 38.97 14.40 -17.46
N ILE A 15 38.22 13.29 -17.57
CA ILE A 15 38.53 12.01 -16.93
C ILE A 15 39.08 11.04 -17.97
N SER A 16 40.32 10.61 -17.82
CA SER A 16 40.93 9.59 -18.69
C SER A 16 40.26 8.22 -18.54
N GLU A 17 40.18 7.44 -19.63
CA GLU A 17 39.71 6.04 -19.60
C GLU A 17 40.46 5.19 -18.55
N ASP A 18 41.78 5.36 -18.41
CA ASP A 18 42.58 4.69 -17.36
C ASP A 18 42.08 4.94 -15.93
N THR A 19 41.46 6.10 -15.68
CA THR A 19 40.89 6.44 -14.37
C THR A 19 39.54 5.77 -14.21
N LEU A 20 38.72 5.74 -15.27
CA LEU A 20 37.46 5.03 -15.29
C LEU A 20 37.67 3.52 -15.05
N ASP A 21 38.59 2.89 -15.77
CA ASP A 21 38.91 1.46 -15.61
C ASP A 21 39.40 1.14 -14.21
N ARG A 22 40.29 1.97 -13.64
CA ARG A 22 40.73 1.81 -12.25
C ARG A 22 39.57 1.90 -11.25
N VAL A 23 38.59 2.78 -11.47
CA VAL A 23 37.41 2.89 -10.61
C VAL A 23 36.52 1.65 -10.76
N ILE A 24 36.31 1.15 -11.98
CA ILE A 24 35.55 -0.07 -12.26
C ILE A 24 36.23 -1.28 -11.60
N ASP A 25 37.54 -1.44 -11.75
CA ASP A 25 38.31 -2.54 -11.16
C ASP A 25 38.37 -2.48 -9.63
N SER A 26 38.21 -1.29 -9.04
CA SER A 26 38.22 -1.11 -7.59
C SER A 26 36.90 -1.49 -6.89
N GLN A 27 35.83 -1.74 -7.66
CA GLN A 27 34.51 -2.05 -7.13
C GLN A 27 34.51 -3.37 -6.33
N LYS A 28 33.90 -3.34 -5.14
CA LYS A 28 33.78 -4.50 -4.25
C LYS A 28 32.33 -4.68 -3.80
N PRO A 29 31.86 -5.93 -3.58
CA PRO A 29 30.47 -6.17 -3.18
C PRO A 29 30.00 -5.36 -1.96
N ASN A 30 30.85 -5.18 -0.94
CA ASN A 30 30.45 -4.48 0.28
C ASN A 30 30.62 -2.96 0.23
N GLN A 31 30.98 -2.38 -0.92
CA GLN A 31 31.04 -0.93 -1.09
C GLN A 31 29.63 -0.37 -1.33
N CYS A 32 29.39 0.83 -0.80
CA CYS A 32 28.15 1.56 -1.04
C CYS A 32 28.00 1.83 -2.54
N CYS A 33 26.84 1.45 -3.09
CA CYS A 33 26.51 1.55 -4.51
C CYS A 33 25.33 2.51 -4.75
N ALA A 34 24.40 2.62 -3.81
CA ALA A 34 23.25 3.50 -3.93
C ALA A 34 22.94 4.24 -2.62
N LEU A 35 22.54 5.51 -2.77
CA LEU A 35 21.93 6.32 -1.71
C LEU A 35 20.44 6.43 -1.98
N VAL A 36 19.62 5.90 -1.07
CA VAL A 36 18.16 5.99 -1.15
C VAL A 36 17.68 6.92 -0.06
N TYR A 37 16.95 7.97 -0.41
CA TYR A 37 16.44 8.92 0.58
C TYR A 37 15.08 8.47 1.12
N SER A 38 14.98 8.31 2.44
CA SER A 38 13.68 8.13 3.09
C SER A 38 13.02 9.49 3.25
N LEU A 39 11.83 9.64 2.67
CA LEU A 39 10.97 10.80 2.91
C LEU A 39 10.33 10.61 4.29
N SER A 40 11.05 11.00 5.35
CA SER A 40 10.47 11.13 6.68
C SER A 40 9.42 12.26 6.68
N VAL A 41 8.36 12.10 7.48
CA VAL A 41 7.29 13.09 7.63
C VAL A 41 7.69 14.17 8.66
N THR A 42 8.66 13.87 9.53
CA THR A 42 8.95 14.61 10.77
C THR A 42 10.40 15.12 10.87
N GLY A 43 11.22 14.95 9.83
CA GLY A 43 12.63 15.37 9.86
C GLY A 43 13.30 15.44 8.48
N PRO A 44 14.57 15.91 8.42
CA PRO A 44 15.32 15.94 7.17
C PRO A 44 15.41 14.53 6.55
N PRO A 45 15.37 14.41 5.22
CA PRO A 45 15.39 13.12 4.56
C PRO A 45 16.72 12.42 4.86
N LYS A 46 16.65 11.18 5.33
CA LYS A 46 17.84 10.40 5.67
C LYS A 46 18.30 9.60 4.46
N ALA A 47 19.58 9.72 4.12
CA ALA A 47 20.17 8.95 3.04
C ALA A 47 20.57 7.57 3.56
N MET A 48 19.92 6.53 3.06
CA MET A 48 20.24 5.13 3.35
C MET A 48 21.32 4.64 2.39
N MET A 49 22.40 4.09 2.94
CA MET A 49 23.49 3.51 2.17
C MET A 49 23.21 2.04 1.87
N LEU A 50 23.07 1.70 0.59
CA LEU A 50 22.95 0.31 0.13
C LEU A 50 24.24 -0.10 -0.56
N SER A 51 24.81 -1.22 -0.12
CA SER A 51 25.97 -1.83 -0.77
C SER A 51 25.59 -2.51 -2.08
N HIS A 52 26.60 -2.72 -2.93
CA HIS A 52 26.44 -3.54 -4.14
C HIS A 52 25.93 -4.95 -3.81
N ASP A 53 26.40 -5.54 -2.70
CA ASP A 53 25.97 -6.85 -2.19
C ASP A 53 24.50 -6.82 -1.78
N ASN A 54 24.05 -5.78 -1.06
CA ASN A 54 22.65 -5.65 -0.65
C ASN A 54 21.72 -5.76 -1.86
N ILE A 55 22.00 -5.01 -2.91
CA ILE A 55 21.18 -4.94 -4.12
C ILE A 55 21.24 -6.24 -4.91
N THR A 56 22.45 -6.70 -5.25
CA THR A 56 22.64 -7.87 -6.12
C THR A 56 22.15 -9.14 -5.45
N TRP A 57 22.41 -9.32 -4.16
CA TRP A 57 21.94 -10.47 -3.40
C TRP A 57 20.40 -10.48 -3.30
N THR A 58 19.79 -9.36 -2.92
CA THR A 58 18.33 -9.24 -2.80
C THR A 58 17.65 -9.51 -4.14
N THR A 59 18.24 -9.03 -5.24
CA THR A 59 17.77 -9.27 -6.60
C THR A 59 17.76 -10.75 -6.94
N VAL A 60 18.88 -11.46 -6.74
CA VAL A 60 18.99 -12.90 -7.02
C VAL A 60 18.03 -13.70 -6.13
N ALA A 61 17.96 -13.39 -4.83
CA ALA A 61 17.07 -14.06 -3.89
C ALA A 61 15.60 -13.88 -4.29
N THR A 62 15.21 -12.68 -4.72
CA THR A 62 13.86 -12.38 -5.21
C THR A 62 13.56 -13.13 -6.51
N ALA A 63 14.49 -13.11 -7.47
CA ALA A 63 14.32 -13.77 -8.75
C ALA A 63 14.13 -15.29 -8.62
N GLN A 64 14.96 -15.93 -7.78
CA GLN A 64 14.84 -17.37 -7.47
C GLN A 64 13.50 -17.72 -6.83
N ARG A 65 12.98 -16.83 -5.99
CA ARG A 65 11.79 -17.09 -5.18
C ARG A 65 10.50 -16.92 -5.98
N LEU A 66 10.45 -15.98 -6.93
CA LEU A 66 9.27 -15.68 -7.75
C LEU A 66 9.14 -16.52 -9.03
N SER A 67 10.18 -17.29 -9.40
CA SER A 67 10.19 -18.19 -10.55
C SER A 67 9.83 -17.48 -11.86
N TYR A 68 10.47 -16.34 -12.10
CA TYR A 68 10.38 -15.60 -13.36
C TYR A 68 10.75 -16.48 -14.56
N ARG A 69 10.14 -16.21 -15.70
CA ARG A 69 10.51 -16.87 -16.95
C ARG A 69 11.51 -16.03 -17.72
N CYS A 70 12.60 -16.67 -18.12
CA CYS A 70 13.70 -15.99 -18.80
C CYS A 70 13.78 -16.43 -20.26
N PRO A 71 14.31 -15.56 -21.15
CA PRO A 71 14.62 -15.93 -22.52
C PRO A 71 15.55 -17.16 -22.59
N PRO A 72 15.46 -17.98 -23.66
CA PRO A 72 14.69 -17.76 -24.89
C PRO A 72 13.25 -18.28 -24.86
N GLU A 73 12.82 -18.97 -23.79
CA GLU A 73 11.50 -19.63 -23.75
C GLU A 73 10.36 -18.62 -23.63
N GLU A 74 10.44 -17.70 -22.68
CA GLU A 74 9.50 -16.60 -22.51
C GLU A 74 10.22 -15.38 -21.91
N GLN A 75 9.61 -14.19 -22.03
CA GLN A 75 10.13 -12.96 -21.47
C GLN A 75 9.10 -12.34 -20.52
N GLU A 76 9.53 -11.92 -19.34
CA GLU A 76 8.69 -11.16 -18.42
C GLU A 76 8.47 -9.74 -18.94
N ILE A 77 7.24 -9.25 -18.85
CA ILE A 77 6.84 -7.91 -19.27
C ILE A 77 6.31 -7.17 -18.04
N LEU A 78 6.97 -6.06 -17.70
CA LEU A 78 6.67 -5.22 -16.54
C LEU A 78 6.33 -3.80 -16.97
N VAL A 79 5.54 -3.10 -16.15
CA VAL A 79 5.22 -1.68 -16.33
C VAL A 79 5.74 -0.91 -15.12
N SER A 80 6.69 0.00 -15.36
CA SER A 80 7.18 0.94 -14.34
C SER A 80 6.34 2.20 -14.35
N TYR A 81 5.68 2.48 -13.25
CA TYR A 81 4.85 3.68 -13.08
C TYR A 81 5.07 4.37 -11.73
N LEU A 82 5.86 3.77 -10.85
CA LEU A 82 6.25 4.33 -9.55
C LEU A 82 7.60 5.06 -9.68
N PRO A 83 7.86 6.11 -8.88
CA PRO A 83 9.15 6.76 -8.88
C PRO A 83 10.28 5.79 -8.50
N LEU A 84 11.36 5.76 -9.28
CA LEU A 84 12.54 4.93 -9.00
C LEU A 84 13.32 5.38 -7.74
N SER A 85 12.92 6.48 -7.11
CA SER A 85 13.38 6.86 -5.77
C SER A 85 12.81 5.96 -4.68
N TYR A 86 11.73 5.23 -4.95
CA TYR A 86 11.18 4.22 -4.04
C TYR A 86 11.91 2.89 -4.23
N MET A 87 12.63 2.43 -3.20
CA MET A 87 13.48 1.24 -3.30
C MET A 87 12.73 -0.02 -3.75
N GLY A 88 11.48 -0.20 -3.34
CA GLY A 88 10.65 -1.32 -3.80
C GLY A 88 10.45 -1.31 -5.31
N ALA A 89 10.07 -0.16 -5.89
CA ALA A 89 9.96 0.00 -7.34
C ALA A 89 11.31 -0.17 -8.02
N GLN A 90 12.37 0.47 -7.50
CA GLN A 90 13.72 0.35 -8.06
C GLN A 90 14.21 -1.11 -8.12
N LEU A 91 13.94 -1.91 -7.08
CA LEU A 91 14.29 -3.33 -7.04
C LEU A 91 13.61 -4.11 -8.16
N PHE A 92 12.28 -4.00 -8.30
CA PHE A 92 11.55 -4.78 -9.30
C PHE A 92 11.76 -4.25 -10.72
N ASP A 93 11.60 -2.95 -10.91
CA ASP A 93 11.61 -2.31 -12.23
C ASP A 93 13.00 -2.33 -12.84
N MET A 94 14.04 -2.09 -12.04
CA MET A 94 15.40 -1.99 -12.56
C MET A 94 16.17 -3.29 -12.34
N TRP A 95 16.46 -3.63 -11.08
CA TRP A 95 17.43 -4.67 -10.77
C TRP A 95 16.95 -6.08 -11.13
N VAL A 96 15.72 -6.42 -10.72
CA VAL A 96 15.12 -7.72 -11.04
C VAL A 96 14.86 -7.85 -12.53
N SER A 97 14.28 -6.82 -13.16
CA SER A 97 14.00 -6.84 -14.60
C SER A 97 15.28 -7.06 -15.43
N ILE A 98 16.39 -6.39 -15.09
CA ILE A 98 17.68 -6.64 -15.75
C ILE A 98 18.15 -8.07 -15.50
N SER A 99 18.06 -8.58 -14.25
CA SER A 99 18.56 -9.91 -13.90
C SER A 99 17.83 -11.07 -14.59
N VAL A 100 16.57 -10.87 -14.98
CA VAL A 100 15.74 -11.89 -15.66
C VAL A 100 15.56 -11.61 -17.15
N ALA A 101 16.27 -10.60 -17.70
CA ALA A 101 16.11 -10.11 -19.06
C ALA A 101 14.65 -9.74 -19.41
N GLY A 102 13.93 -9.16 -18.45
CA GLY A 102 12.56 -8.67 -18.60
C GLY A 102 12.47 -7.41 -19.46
N ALA A 103 11.34 -7.24 -20.14
CA ALA A 103 10.99 -6.03 -20.88
C ALA A 103 10.25 -5.06 -19.96
N LEU A 104 10.87 -3.92 -19.67
CA LEU A 104 10.29 -2.86 -18.84
C LEU A 104 9.70 -1.74 -19.70
N TYR A 105 8.43 -1.42 -19.49
CA TYR A 105 7.73 -0.32 -20.14
C TYR A 105 7.48 0.80 -19.13
N PHE A 106 7.98 2.00 -19.41
CA PHE A 106 7.70 3.17 -18.58
C PHE A 106 6.34 3.76 -18.93
N ALA A 107 5.49 3.89 -17.91
CA ALA A 107 4.19 4.52 -18.06
C ALA A 107 4.34 6.04 -18.24
N GLN A 108 3.31 6.65 -18.82
CA GLN A 108 3.27 8.10 -19.00
C GLN A 108 3.25 8.83 -17.65
N PRO A 109 3.71 10.10 -17.57
CA PRO A 109 3.74 10.86 -16.31
C PRO A 109 2.36 11.01 -15.62
N ASP A 110 1.27 10.87 -16.36
CA ASP A 110 -0.11 10.92 -15.89
C ASP A 110 -0.67 9.54 -15.48
N ALA A 111 0.16 8.50 -15.44
CA ALA A 111 -0.27 7.14 -15.08
C ALA A 111 -1.01 7.11 -13.73
N LEU A 112 -0.47 7.80 -12.72
CA LEU A 112 -1.10 7.91 -11.40
C LEU A 112 -2.36 8.78 -11.42
N ARG A 113 -2.57 9.61 -12.45
CA ARG A 113 -3.75 10.48 -12.65
C ARG A 113 -4.86 9.81 -13.44
N GLY A 114 -4.55 8.79 -14.23
CA GLY A 114 -5.56 7.85 -14.76
C GLY A 114 -5.24 7.05 -15.99
N SER A 115 -4.15 7.34 -16.68
CA SER A 115 -3.76 6.63 -17.91
C SER A 115 -3.14 5.24 -17.65
N LEU A 116 -2.95 4.84 -16.38
CA LEU A 116 -2.33 3.55 -16.04
C LEU A 116 -3.07 2.36 -16.67
N ILE A 117 -4.41 2.33 -16.63
CA ILE A 117 -5.17 1.20 -17.18
C ILE A 117 -4.99 1.10 -18.70
N ASP A 118 -4.88 2.23 -19.40
CA ASP A 118 -4.67 2.24 -20.84
C ASP A 118 -3.27 1.72 -21.19
N THR A 119 -2.26 2.12 -20.41
CA THR A 119 -0.90 1.56 -20.50
C THR A 119 -0.92 0.04 -20.25
N LEU A 120 -1.62 -0.43 -19.22
CA LEU A 120 -1.73 -1.86 -18.92
C LEU A 120 -2.43 -2.66 -20.03
N ARG A 121 -3.41 -2.06 -20.72
CA ARG A 121 -4.12 -2.68 -21.86
C ARG A 121 -3.25 -2.78 -23.11
N GLU A 122 -2.38 -1.80 -23.31
CA GLU A 122 -1.41 -1.78 -24.42
C GLU A 122 -0.27 -2.77 -24.18
N VAL A 123 0.40 -2.67 -23.02
CA VAL A 123 1.60 -3.44 -22.68
C VAL A 123 1.29 -4.90 -22.32
N LYS A 124 0.14 -5.15 -21.68
CA LYS A 124 -0.32 -6.50 -21.28
C LYS A 124 0.73 -7.25 -20.44
N PRO A 125 1.09 -6.72 -19.25
CA PRO A 125 2.18 -7.26 -18.46
C PRO A 125 1.95 -8.70 -18.00
N THR A 126 3.04 -9.43 -17.80
CA THR A 126 3.06 -10.80 -17.23
C THR A 126 3.04 -10.80 -15.71
N LEU A 127 3.49 -9.70 -15.10
CA LEU A 127 3.52 -9.46 -13.66
C LEU A 127 3.10 -8.03 -13.35
N PHE A 128 2.29 -7.85 -12.31
CA PHE A 128 1.83 -6.54 -11.89
C PHE A 128 2.09 -6.36 -10.40
N HIS A 129 2.84 -5.32 -10.07
CA HIS A 129 2.99 -4.84 -8.70
C HIS A 129 2.14 -3.56 -8.54
N GLY A 130 1.19 -3.61 -7.63
CA GLY A 130 0.35 -2.50 -7.22
C GLY A 130 0.79 -1.95 -5.86
N VAL A 131 0.42 -0.73 -5.56
CA VAL A 131 0.43 -0.16 -4.20
C VAL A 131 -1.03 -0.01 -3.74
N PRO A 132 -1.34 0.12 -2.43
CA PRO A 132 -2.72 0.00 -1.92
C PRO A 132 -3.77 0.84 -2.65
N TRP A 133 -3.46 2.11 -2.87
CA TRP A 133 -4.37 3.02 -3.54
C TRP A 133 -4.56 2.70 -5.03
N VAL A 134 -3.56 2.10 -5.69
CA VAL A 134 -3.70 1.62 -7.07
C VAL A 134 -4.67 0.45 -7.08
N TRP A 135 -4.56 -0.48 -6.12
CA TRP A 135 -5.52 -1.57 -5.97
C TRP A 135 -6.94 -1.05 -5.70
N ASP A 136 -7.09 -0.06 -4.82
CA ASP A 136 -8.39 0.58 -4.55
C ASP A 136 -8.95 1.25 -5.80
N ARG A 137 -8.11 1.91 -6.60
CA ARG A 137 -8.53 2.50 -7.88
C ARG A 137 -8.95 1.45 -8.90
N LEU A 138 -8.21 0.34 -9.02
CA LEU A 138 -8.58 -0.77 -9.90
C LEU A 138 -9.91 -1.40 -9.44
N LEU A 139 -10.10 -1.53 -8.11
CA LEU A 139 -11.35 -1.98 -7.50
C LEU A 139 -12.52 -1.04 -7.84
N ASP A 140 -12.35 0.27 -7.66
CA ASP A 140 -13.37 1.28 -7.95
C ASP A 140 -13.77 1.26 -9.44
N ASN A 141 -12.80 1.10 -10.35
CA ASN A 141 -13.06 0.96 -11.78
C ASN A 141 -13.83 -0.32 -12.12
N LEU A 142 -13.49 -1.45 -11.52
CA LEU A 142 -14.22 -2.71 -11.72
C LEU A 142 -15.65 -2.62 -11.20
N LYS A 143 -15.85 -2.09 -9.99
CA LYS A 143 -17.18 -1.86 -9.41
C LYS A 143 -18.02 -0.94 -10.28
N THR A 144 -17.44 0.15 -10.77
CA THR A 144 -18.13 1.10 -11.66
C THR A 144 -18.58 0.42 -12.95
N SER A 145 -17.70 -0.38 -13.57
CA SER A 145 -18.05 -1.17 -14.77
C SER A 145 -19.12 -2.24 -14.51
N GLN A 146 -19.16 -2.81 -13.30
CA GLN A 146 -20.20 -3.76 -12.91
C GLN A 146 -21.55 -3.05 -12.70
N LEU A 147 -21.56 -1.88 -12.07
CA LEU A 147 -22.76 -1.08 -11.83
C LEU A 147 -23.39 -0.56 -13.13
N SER A 148 -22.56 -0.20 -14.12
CA SER A 148 -23.03 0.21 -15.45
C SER A 148 -23.58 -0.95 -16.30
N SER A 149 -23.41 -2.19 -15.88
CA SER A 149 -23.86 -3.38 -16.60
C SER A 149 -25.35 -3.70 -16.37
N THR A 150 -25.95 -4.41 -17.32
CA THR A 150 -27.37 -4.82 -17.24
C THR A 150 -27.64 -5.65 -15.97
N PRO A 151 -28.88 -5.62 -15.41
CA PRO A 151 -29.21 -6.38 -14.21
C PRO A 151 -28.93 -7.88 -14.33
N PHE A 152 -29.16 -8.44 -15.53
CA PHE A 152 -28.85 -9.83 -15.83
C PHE A 152 -27.34 -10.11 -15.76
N ARG A 153 -26.52 -9.24 -16.36
CA ARG A 153 -25.06 -9.35 -16.31
C ARG A 153 -24.53 -9.25 -14.88
N ARG A 154 -25.07 -8.33 -14.09
CA ARG A 154 -24.72 -8.17 -12.67
C ARG A 154 -24.98 -9.43 -11.85
N ARG A 155 -26.09 -10.14 -12.09
CA ARG A 155 -26.36 -11.43 -11.42
C ARG A 155 -25.35 -12.51 -11.79
N ILE A 156 -24.93 -12.57 -13.05
CA ILE A 156 -23.87 -13.50 -13.49
C ILE A 156 -22.56 -13.18 -12.78
N ASP A 157 -22.17 -11.90 -12.74
CA ASP A 157 -20.93 -11.48 -12.10
C ASP A 157 -20.93 -11.77 -10.59
N GLN A 158 -22.03 -11.49 -9.89
CA GLN A 158 -22.20 -11.82 -8.47
C GLN A 158 -22.08 -13.33 -8.20
N TRP A 159 -22.75 -14.15 -9.03
CA TRP A 159 -22.64 -15.61 -8.93
C TRP A 159 -21.20 -16.10 -9.19
N ALA A 160 -20.55 -15.58 -10.23
CA ALA A 160 -19.19 -15.94 -10.59
C ALA A 160 -18.19 -15.56 -9.49
N MET A 161 -18.31 -14.36 -8.93
CA MET A 161 -17.47 -13.87 -7.83
C MET A 161 -17.69 -14.68 -6.54
N TRP A 162 -18.94 -14.98 -6.18
CA TRP A 162 -19.22 -15.87 -5.05
C TRP A 162 -18.58 -17.25 -5.22
N LEU A 163 -18.70 -17.84 -6.41
CA LEU A 163 -18.08 -19.12 -6.73
C LEU A 163 -16.55 -19.03 -6.66
N GLY A 164 -15.97 -17.96 -7.21
CA GLY A 164 -14.54 -17.69 -7.20
C GLY A 164 -13.98 -17.61 -5.78
N LEU A 165 -14.62 -16.81 -4.91
CA LEU A 165 -14.20 -16.64 -3.53
C LEU A 165 -14.31 -17.96 -2.74
N LYS A 166 -15.43 -18.67 -2.88
CA LYS A 166 -15.66 -19.95 -2.21
C LYS A 166 -14.65 -21.02 -2.65
N THR A 167 -14.33 -21.09 -3.94
CA THR A 167 -13.36 -22.05 -4.48
C THR A 167 -11.93 -21.69 -4.06
N ASN A 168 -11.54 -20.42 -4.13
CA ASN A 168 -10.18 -19.99 -3.81
C ASN A 168 -9.88 -20.05 -2.30
N ARG A 169 -10.86 -19.79 -1.43
CA ARG A 169 -10.72 -20.02 0.01
C ARG A 169 -10.59 -21.50 0.39
N LYS A 170 -11.19 -22.40 -0.39
CA LYS A 170 -11.18 -23.85 -0.10
C LYS A 170 -10.01 -24.61 -0.72
N ARG A 171 -9.21 -23.97 -1.58
CA ARG A 171 -8.04 -24.63 -2.18
C ARG A 171 -6.98 -24.85 -1.11
N PRO A 172 -6.66 -26.11 -0.72
CA PRO A 172 -5.67 -26.42 0.30
C PRO A 172 -4.25 -26.09 -0.17
N THR A 173 -3.99 -26.06 -1.48
CA THR A 173 -2.71 -25.57 -2.05
C THR A 173 -2.52 -24.05 -1.92
N LEU A 174 -3.51 -23.34 -1.37
CA LEU A 174 -3.47 -21.92 -1.13
C LEU A 174 -3.47 -21.60 0.38
N PHE A 175 -3.44 -22.61 1.27
CA PHE A 175 -3.58 -22.43 2.73
C PHE A 175 -3.02 -23.57 3.61
N SER A 176 -2.36 -24.61 3.08
CA SER A 176 -1.86 -25.72 3.92
C SER A 176 -0.48 -26.20 3.48
N CYS A 177 0.46 -26.20 4.42
CA CYS A 177 1.79 -26.75 4.27
C CYS A 177 1.75 -28.29 4.18
N VAL A 178 2.64 -28.81 3.33
CA VAL A 178 3.25 -30.16 3.34
C VAL A 178 2.31 -31.34 3.62
N GLY A 179 2.04 -32.14 2.58
CA GLY A 179 1.87 -33.60 2.75
C GLY A 179 0.51 -34.23 2.44
N SER A 180 -0.50 -33.50 1.95
CA SER A 180 -1.74 -34.15 1.47
C SER A 180 -2.18 -33.65 0.10
N SER A 181 -1.94 -34.48 -0.91
CA SER A 181 -2.33 -34.33 -2.32
C SER A 181 -3.84 -34.44 -2.54
N ARG A 182 -4.65 -33.69 -1.79
CA ARG A 182 -6.10 -33.60 -2.06
C ARG A 182 -6.32 -32.58 -3.17
N GLN A 183 -6.17 -33.04 -4.42
CA GLN A 183 -6.59 -32.32 -5.62
C GLN A 183 -8.08 -31.99 -5.50
N THR A 184 -8.38 -30.80 -4.96
CA THR A 184 -9.73 -30.26 -4.99
C THR A 184 -9.97 -29.77 -6.40
N HIS A 185 -10.60 -30.62 -7.21
CA HIS A 185 -11.02 -30.23 -8.55
C HIS A 185 -11.88 -28.97 -8.46
N ALA A 186 -11.51 -27.95 -9.24
CA ALA A 186 -12.36 -26.78 -9.39
C ALA A 186 -13.73 -27.25 -9.92
N PRO A 187 -14.84 -26.73 -9.38
CA PRO A 187 -16.17 -27.12 -9.86
C PRO A 187 -16.26 -26.86 -11.37
N LEU A 188 -16.99 -27.69 -12.12
CA LEU A 188 -17.14 -27.55 -13.58
C LEU A 188 -17.58 -26.13 -13.99
N CYS A 189 -18.45 -25.52 -13.17
CA CYS A 189 -18.92 -24.15 -13.35
C CYS A 189 -17.84 -23.07 -13.17
N PHE A 190 -16.68 -23.39 -12.58
CA PHE A 190 -15.55 -22.48 -12.44
C PHE A 190 -14.94 -22.10 -13.79
N GLY A 191 -14.93 -23.02 -14.76
CA GLY A 191 -14.52 -22.73 -16.13
C GLY A 191 -15.45 -21.71 -16.80
N LEU A 192 -16.76 -21.81 -16.55
CA LEU A 192 -17.75 -20.85 -17.02
C LEU A 192 -17.57 -19.48 -16.35
N ALA A 193 -17.42 -19.43 -15.02
CA ALA A 193 -17.13 -18.20 -14.28
C ALA A 193 -15.84 -17.53 -14.77
N LYS A 194 -14.80 -18.33 -15.05
CA LYS A 194 -13.53 -17.86 -15.61
C LYS A 194 -13.72 -17.20 -16.97
N ARG A 195 -14.49 -17.82 -17.87
CA ARG A 195 -14.71 -17.30 -19.22
C ARG A 195 -15.61 -16.06 -19.24
N LEU A 196 -16.68 -16.08 -18.46
CA LEU A 196 -17.71 -15.04 -18.47
C LEU A 196 -17.29 -13.79 -17.70
N THR A 197 -16.73 -13.94 -16.50
CA THR A 197 -16.46 -12.81 -15.59
C THR A 197 -14.97 -12.59 -15.38
N PHE A 198 -14.19 -13.59 -14.95
CA PHE A 198 -12.80 -13.36 -14.53
C PHE A 198 -11.90 -12.91 -15.69
N ASN A 199 -12.01 -13.52 -16.85
CA ASN A 199 -11.26 -13.13 -18.05
C ASN A 199 -11.68 -11.75 -18.55
N GLN A 200 -12.95 -11.38 -18.41
CA GLN A 200 -13.44 -10.06 -18.81
C GLN A 200 -12.91 -8.97 -17.87
N ALA A 201 -12.95 -9.20 -16.56
CA ALA A 201 -12.37 -8.29 -15.57
C ALA A 201 -10.86 -8.09 -15.79
N ARG A 202 -10.10 -9.18 -16.01
CA ARG A 202 -8.67 -9.10 -16.30
C ARG A 202 -8.37 -8.37 -17.62
N ARG A 203 -9.15 -8.60 -18.67
CA ARG A 203 -9.01 -7.85 -19.94
C ARG A 203 -9.34 -6.38 -19.77
N PHE A 204 -10.37 -6.06 -19.00
CA PHE A 204 -10.73 -4.67 -18.70
C PHE A 204 -9.59 -3.92 -18.01
N LEU A 205 -8.84 -4.56 -17.12
CA LEU A 205 -7.66 -3.99 -16.47
C LEU A 205 -6.36 -4.08 -17.29
N GLY A 206 -6.35 -4.77 -18.44
CA GLY A 206 -5.11 -5.11 -19.17
C GLY A 206 -4.34 -6.31 -18.60
N LEU A 207 -4.68 -6.80 -17.42
CA LEU A 207 -4.00 -7.86 -16.66
C LEU A 207 -4.33 -9.31 -17.08
N HIS A 208 -4.66 -9.54 -18.35
CA HIS A 208 -5.09 -10.84 -18.85
C HIS A 208 -3.95 -11.84 -19.11
N HIS A 209 -2.74 -11.34 -19.34
CA HIS A 209 -1.50 -12.15 -19.39
C HIS A 209 -0.80 -12.22 -18.03
N CYS A 210 -1.24 -11.42 -17.07
CA CYS A 210 -0.66 -11.34 -15.74
C CYS A 210 -0.87 -12.65 -14.98
N ARG A 211 0.22 -13.19 -14.43
CA ARG A 211 0.24 -14.48 -13.71
C ARG A 211 0.33 -14.28 -12.21
N GLN A 212 1.03 -13.24 -11.79
CA GLN A 212 1.26 -12.90 -10.39
C GLN A 212 0.90 -11.43 -10.15
N TYR A 213 0.29 -11.18 -9.00
CA TYR A 213 -0.18 -9.86 -8.57
C TYR A 213 0.46 -9.57 -7.23
N PHE A 214 1.23 -8.49 -7.11
CA PHE A 214 1.91 -8.13 -5.87
C PHE A 214 1.38 -6.83 -5.31
N ASN A 215 1.32 -6.71 -3.99
CA ASN A 215 1.15 -5.44 -3.32
C ASN A 215 2.50 -5.01 -2.72
N LEU A 216 2.90 -3.79 -3.05
CA LEU A 216 4.07 -3.09 -2.51
C LEU A 216 3.59 -2.05 -1.50
N GLY A 217 4.15 -2.06 -0.31
CA GLY A 217 3.88 -1.06 0.72
C GLY A 217 2.95 -1.56 1.81
N LEU A 218 2.05 -0.69 2.27
CA LEU A 218 1.14 -1.03 3.38
C LEU A 218 0.18 -2.16 2.97
N GLY A 219 -0.23 -2.98 3.92
CA GLY A 219 -1.13 -4.10 3.64
C GLY A 219 -2.49 -3.65 3.09
N LEU A 220 -3.13 -4.53 2.31
CA LEU A 220 -4.48 -4.31 1.79
C LEU A 220 -5.57 -4.70 2.79
N SER A 221 -6.70 -4.00 2.71
CA SER A 221 -7.88 -4.39 3.48
C SER A 221 -8.35 -5.79 3.09
N ARG A 222 -8.91 -6.52 4.05
CA ARG A 222 -9.49 -7.85 3.80
C ARG A 222 -10.58 -7.80 2.72
N ALA A 223 -11.36 -6.73 2.67
CA ALA A 223 -12.40 -6.54 1.67
C ALA A 223 -11.81 -6.42 0.25
N THR A 224 -10.73 -5.67 0.08
CA THR A 224 -10.02 -5.54 -1.20
C THR A 224 -9.44 -6.89 -1.63
N LEU A 225 -8.74 -7.58 -0.73
CA LEU A 225 -8.15 -8.89 -1.02
C LEU A 225 -9.23 -9.93 -1.39
N ASP A 226 -10.32 -10.02 -0.63
CA ASP A 226 -11.42 -10.94 -0.92
C ASP A 226 -12.09 -10.62 -2.26
N TYR A 227 -12.23 -9.34 -2.63
CA TYR A 227 -12.78 -8.95 -3.93
C TYR A 227 -11.92 -9.44 -5.10
N PHE A 228 -10.61 -9.18 -5.08
CA PHE A 228 -9.72 -9.66 -6.15
C PHE A 228 -9.59 -11.19 -6.15
N LEU A 229 -9.58 -11.82 -4.97
CA LEU A 229 -9.63 -13.27 -4.83
C LEU A 229 -10.91 -13.87 -5.43
N SER A 230 -12.04 -13.17 -5.32
CA SER A 230 -13.32 -13.55 -5.94
C SER A 230 -13.26 -13.57 -7.48
N LEU A 231 -12.39 -12.74 -8.07
CA LEU A 231 -12.09 -12.69 -9.50
C LEU A 231 -10.96 -13.64 -9.92
N ASN A 232 -10.51 -14.52 -9.02
CA ASN A 232 -9.36 -15.39 -9.22
C ASN A 232 -8.07 -14.60 -9.55
N MET A 233 -7.88 -13.49 -8.84
CA MET A 233 -6.66 -12.68 -8.83
C MET A 233 -6.13 -12.62 -7.39
N PRO A 234 -5.40 -13.65 -6.91
CA PRO A 234 -4.79 -13.60 -5.58
C PRO A 234 -3.68 -12.54 -5.57
N ILE A 235 -3.82 -11.53 -4.72
CA ILE A 235 -2.79 -10.51 -4.52
C ILE A 235 -1.83 -11.00 -3.43
N PHE A 236 -0.56 -11.13 -3.78
CA PHE A 236 0.52 -11.53 -2.90
C PHE A 236 1.09 -10.29 -2.20
N GLU A 237 1.08 -10.31 -0.88
CA GLU A 237 1.73 -9.26 -0.09
C GLU A 237 3.25 -9.46 -0.06
N LEU A 238 3.97 -8.34 -0.09
CA LEU A 238 5.41 -8.25 0.07
C LEU A 238 5.69 -7.37 1.29
N TYR A 239 6.62 -7.79 2.13
CA TYR A 239 7.07 -6.95 3.24
C TYR A 239 8.56 -6.64 3.12
N GLY A 240 8.88 -5.36 3.31
CA GLY A 240 10.23 -4.85 3.26
C GLY A 240 10.24 -3.36 3.53
N LEU A 241 11.40 -2.89 3.96
CA LEU A 241 11.70 -1.50 4.23
C LEU A 241 12.74 -1.01 3.21
N SER A 242 12.92 0.30 3.11
CA SER A 242 14.05 0.83 2.33
C SER A 242 15.39 0.43 2.99
N GLU A 243 15.42 0.38 4.32
CA GLU A 243 16.50 -0.15 5.14
C GLU A 243 16.76 -1.66 4.95
N SER A 244 15.86 -2.38 4.27
CA SER A 244 16.01 -3.80 3.94
C SER A 244 16.05 -4.06 2.43
N THR A 245 16.54 -3.08 1.64
CA THR A 245 16.65 -3.17 0.18
C THR A 245 15.29 -3.45 -0.50
N GLY A 246 14.21 -2.91 0.05
CA GLY A 246 12.87 -2.95 -0.54
C GLY A 246 12.06 -4.22 -0.26
N ILE A 247 12.68 -5.36 0.06
CA ILE A 247 11.99 -6.63 0.30
C ILE A 247 12.73 -7.49 1.32
N HIS A 248 11.97 -8.19 2.16
CA HIS A 248 12.49 -9.15 3.14
C HIS A 248 11.65 -10.42 3.18
N THR A 249 10.32 -10.31 3.15
CA THR A 249 9.42 -11.47 3.02
C THR A 249 8.55 -11.34 1.77
N LEU A 250 8.15 -12.48 1.21
CA LEU A 250 7.24 -12.50 0.08
C LEU A 250 6.30 -13.68 0.09
N SER A 251 5.04 -13.41 -0.27
CA SER A 251 4.02 -14.42 -0.53
C SER A 251 4.14 -14.99 -1.95
N ARG A 252 3.88 -16.29 -2.11
CA ARG A 252 3.94 -16.98 -3.41
C ARG A 252 2.68 -17.76 -3.67
N GLN A 253 2.47 -18.15 -4.93
CA GLN A 253 1.33 -18.97 -5.31
C GLN A 253 1.26 -20.33 -4.59
N GLN A 254 2.42 -20.95 -4.31
CA GLN A 254 2.51 -22.25 -3.63
C GLN A 254 2.29 -22.14 -2.11
N ASP A 255 2.66 -20.98 -1.56
CA ASP A 255 2.70 -20.68 -0.13
C ASP A 255 1.96 -19.36 0.08
N PHE A 256 0.69 -19.32 -0.29
CA PHE A 256 -0.15 -18.16 -0.08
C PHE A 256 -0.85 -18.33 1.27
N ARG A 257 -0.96 -17.24 2.03
CA ARG A 257 -1.90 -17.13 3.14
C ARG A 257 -2.49 -15.74 3.07
N LEU A 258 -3.81 -15.68 3.11
CA LEU A 258 -4.51 -14.40 3.06
C LEU A 258 -4.16 -13.56 4.28
N LEU A 259 -3.81 -12.29 4.06
CA LEU A 259 -3.26 -11.33 5.05
C LEU A 259 -1.80 -11.58 5.46
N SER A 260 -1.15 -12.66 5.02
CA SER A 260 0.27 -12.86 5.31
C SER A 260 1.17 -12.16 4.30
N CYS A 261 2.26 -11.57 4.79
CA CYS A 261 3.38 -11.06 4.01
C CYS A 261 4.30 -12.16 3.47
N GLY A 262 3.93 -13.43 3.68
CA GLY A 262 4.66 -14.60 3.23
C GLY A 262 5.84 -14.94 4.12
N LYS A 263 6.83 -15.62 3.53
CA LYS A 263 8.03 -16.09 4.25
C LYS A 263 9.25 -15.27 3.89
N SER A 264 10.23 -15.24 4.79
CA SER A 264 11.51 -14.57 4.59
C SER A 264 12.26 -15.10 3.37
N LEU A 265 13.05 -14.23 2.75
CA LEU A 265 13.96 -14.62 1.67
C LEU A 265 14.97 -15.68 2.17
N PRO A 266 15.50 -16.53 1.27
CA PRO A 266 16.52 -17.51 1.64
C PRO A 266 17.67 -16.86 2.42
N SER A 267 18.20 -17.53 3.44
CA SER A 267 19.32 -17.01 4.25
C SER A 267 19.07 -15.65 4.93
N THR A 268 17.80 -15.31 5.16
CA THR A 268 17.39 -14.20 6.03
C THR A 268 16.61 -14.73 7.22
N HIS A 269 16.62 -13.97 8.30
CA HIS A 269 15.94 -14.35 9.54
C HIS A 269 15.01 -13.25 9.99
N THR A 270 13.84 -13.67 10.46
CA THR A 270 12.83 -12.82 11.08
C THR A 270 12.61 -13.32 12.49
N LYS A 271 12.45 -12.40 13.46
CA LYS A 271 12.04 -12.74 14.82
C LYS A 271 11.12 -11.66 15.36
N THR A 272 10.25 -12.05 16.28
CA THR A 272 9.43 -11.14 17.08
C THR A 272 9.98 -11.09 18.51
N GLN A 273 9.91 -9.93 19.16
CA GLN A 273 10.25 -9.78 20.59
C GLN A 273 9.26 -8.85 21.29
N LYS A 274 9.21 -8.91 22.63
CA LYS A 274 8.27 -8.13 23.45
C LYS A 274 6.83 -8.37 23.05
N GLU A 275 6.48 -9.65 22.92
CA GLU A 275 5.12 -10.06 22.58
C GLU A 275 4.15 -9.68 23.70
N ASP A 276 2.99 -9.14 23.31
CA ASP A 276 1.88 -8.88 24.21
C ASP A 276 1.09 -10.17 24.52
N GLU A 277 -0.02 -10.04 25.24
CA GLU A 277 -0.90 -11.17 25.58
C GLU A 277 -1.53 -11.85 24.34
N GLU A 278 -1.54 -11.18 23.18
CA GLU A 278 -2.03 -11.69 21.91
C GLU A 278 -0.91 -12.30 21.03
N GLY A 279 0.34 -12.28 21.51
CA GLY A 279 1.50 -12.80 20.78
C GLY A 279 2.05 -11.82 19.72
N ILE A 280 1.64 -10.55 19.74
CA ILE A 280 2.10 -9.52 18.81
C ILE A 280 3.33 -8.85 19.39
N GLY A 281 4.44 -8.84 18.64
CA GLY A 281 5.71 -8.26 19.09
C GLY A 281 6.37 -7.35 18.06
N ASP A 282 7.44 -6.69 18.51
CA ASP A 282 8.36 -5.93 17.67
C ASP A 282 9.03 -6.86 16.64
N ILE A 283 8.94 -6.53 15.35
CA ILE A 283 9.57 -7.29 14.26
C ILE A 283 11.03 -6.87 14.12
N TYR A 284 11.92 -7.87 14.11
CA TYR A 284 13.33 -7.70 13.80
C TYR A 284 13.69 -8.56 12.60
N ILE A 285 14.52 -8.00 11.73
CA ILE A 285 14.96 -8.68 10.51
C ILE A 285 16.48 -8.69 10.42
N TRP A 286 17.03 -9.76 9.87
CA TRP A 286 18.46 -9.94 9.68
C TRP A 286 18.72 -10.59 8.33
N GLY A 287 19.76 -10.14 7.64
CA GLY A 287 20.17 -10.71 6.37
C GLY A 287 21.01 -9.76 5.55
N ARG A 288 21.51 -10.27 4.42
CA ARG A 288 22.31 -9.50 3.45
C ARG A 288 21.53 -8.38 2.77
N ASN A 289 20.21 -8.31 2.94
CA ASN A 289 19.38 -7.23 2.44
C ASN A 289 19.33 -6.00 3.38
N VAL A 290 19.88 -6.09 4.60
CA VAL A 290 19.93 -4.96 5.54
C VAL A 290 20.96 -3.93 5.07
N PHE A 291 20.56 -2.66 5.02
CA PHE A 291 21.40 -1.52 4.62
C PHE A 291 22.67 -1.37 5.46
N MET A 292 23.64 -0.61 4.95
CA MET A 292 24.89 -0.32 5.68
C MET A 292 24.68 0.65 6.85
N GLY A 293 23.61 1.45 6.79
CA GLY A 293 23.32 2.52 7.72
C GLY A 293 22.85 3.79 7.01
N TYR A 294 22.70 4.87 7.78
CA TYR A 294 22.42 6.20 7.26
C TYR A 294 23.73 6.97 7.03
N LEU A 295 23.84 7.67 5.90
CA LEU A 295 25.02 8.47 5.55
C LEU A 295 25.21 9.59 6.57
N ASP A 296 26.42 9.67 7.14
CA ASP A 296 26.81 10.66 8.14
C ASP A 296 25.89 10.73 9.39
N ASP A 297 25.19 9.63 9.71
CA ASP A 297 24.24 9.54 10.81
C ASP A 297 24.40 8.21 11.56
N GLU A 298 25.53 8.09 12.26
CA GLU A 298 25.90 6.90 13.04
C GLU A 298 24.94 6.65 14.21
N GLU A 299 24.48 7.70 14.89
CA GLU A 299 23.55 7.59 16.01
C GLU A 299 22.25 6.88 15.61
N ASN A 300 21.60 7.34 14.53
CA ASN A 300 20.37 6.69 14.07
C ASN A 300 20.64 5.32 13.43
N THR A 301 21.85 5.10 12.91
CA THR A 301 22.27 3.78 12.40
C THR A 301 22.33 2.77 13.55
N GLN A 302 23.01 3.11 14.64
CA GLN A 302 23.13 2.24 15.82
C GLN A 302 21.79 2.07 16.56
N ALA A 303 20.89 3.05 16.47
CA ALA A 303 19.52 2.91 16.98
C ALA A 303 18.66 1.96 16.13
N LYS A 304 19.02 1.73 14.86
CA LYS A 304 18.30 0.85 13.93
C LYS A 304 18.92 -0.53 13.80
N ILE A 305 20.23 -0.66 13.86
CA ILE A 305 20.94 -1.93 13.72
C ILE A 305 21.64 -2.26 15.04
N ASP A 306 21.33 -3.41 15.63
CA ASP A 306 22.00 -3.87 16.83
C ASP A 306 23.43 -4.39 16.55
N ALA A 307 24.22 -4.61 17.62
CA ALA A 307 25.58 -5.13 17.52
C ALA A 307 25.70 -6.52 16.88
N ARG A 308 24.58 -7.24 16.68
CA ARG A 308 24.51 -8.54 16.02
C ARG A 308 24.01 -8.43 14.56
N GLY A 309 23.76 -7.21 14.08
CA GLY A 309 23.31 -6.93 12.72
C GLY A 309 21.80 -7.06 12.52
N TRP A 310 20.99 -7.16 13.58
CA TRP A 310 19.53 -7.17 13.44
C TRP A 310 19.02 -5.75 13.24
N LEU A 311 18.21 -5.57 12.20
CA LEU A 311 17.48 -4.35 11.93
C LEU A 311 16.19 -4.31 12.74
N HIS A 312 16.06 -3.28 13.57
CA HIS A 312 14.87 -2.89 14.28
C HIS A 312 13.91 -2.20 13.30
N THR A 313 12.95 -2.95 12.78
CA THR A 313 12.01 -2.45 11.76
C THR A 313 11.18 -1.29 12.31
N GLY A 314 10.78 -1.41 13.59
CA GLY A 314 9.76 -0.58 14.19
C GLY A 314 8.35 -0.99 13.77
N ASP A 315 8.17 -2.12 13.10
CA ASP A 315 6.87 -2.71 12.78
C ASP A 315 6.47 -3.75 13.84
N LEU A 316 5.16 -3.93 14.04
CA LEU A 316 4.57 -4.90 14.96
C LEU A 316 3.93 -6.05 14.18
N GLY A 317 4.08 -7.27 14.68
CA GLY A 317 3.46 -8.44 14.08
C GLY A 317 3.81 -9.74 14.78
N PHE A 318 3.45 -10.85 14.14
CA PHE A 318 3.71 -12.19 14.64
C PHE A 318 4.08 -13.13 13.48
N MET A 319 4.73 -14.24 13.82
CA MET A 319 4.97 -15.34 12.90
C MET A 319 4.12 -16.53 13.28
N ASP A 320 3.49 -17.18 12.30
CA ASP A 320 2.80 -18.44 12.57
C ASP A 320 3.76 -19.64 12.62
N PRO A 321 3.33 -20.84 13.07
CA PRO A 321 4.19 -22.01 13.19
C PRO A 321 4.82 -22.49 11.87
N ASP A 322 4.32 -22.02 10.72
CA ASP A 322 4.87 -22.32 9.40
C ASP A 322 5.78 -21.19 8.90
N GLU A 323 6.22 -20.27 9.76
CA GLU A 323 7.12 -19.14 9.46
C GLU A 323 6.54 -18.11 8.49
N PHE A 324 5.22 -17.96 8.46
CA PHE A 324 4.59 -16.85 7.73
C PHE A 324 4.51 -15.62 8.61
N LEU A 325 4.93 -14.47 8.08
CA LEU A 325 4.87 -13.19 8.76
C LEU A 325 3.50 -12.53 8.57
N TYR A 326 2.95 -11.99 9.64
CA TYR A 326 1.77 -11.14 9.65
C TYR A 326 2.12 -9.80 10.30
N VAL A 327 2.00 -8.72 9.55
CA VAL A 327 2.29 -7.36 10.01
C VAL A 327 0.97 -6.71 10.44
N VAL A 328 0.92 -6.22 11.68
CA VAL A 328 -0.28 -5.66 12.30
C VAL A 328 -0.20 -4.14 12.42
N GLY A 329 1.00 -3.57 12.56
CA GLY A 329 1.17 -2.13 12.77
C GLY A 329 2.62 -1.69 12.90
N ASN A 330 2.86 -0.55 13.55
CA ASN A 330 4.20 0.04 13.74
C ASN A 330 4.37 0.54 15.20
N THR A 331 5.49 0.21 15.83
CA THR A 331 5.93 0.58 17.19
C THR A 331 6.29 2.06 17.32
N ARG A 332 6.74 2.71 16.23
CA ARG A 332 6.92 4.17 16.20
C ARG A 332 5.55 4.81 16.04
N GLY A 333 4.89 4.95 17.18
CA GLY A 333 3.77 5.86 17.42
C GLY A 333 4.15 7.33 17.19
N GLU A 334 4.63 7.71 16.00
CA GLU A 334 4.44 9.08 15.51
C GLU A 334 2.95 9.37 15.24
N GLN A 335 2.12 8.33 15.32
CA GLN A 335 0.67 8.42 15.19
C GLN A 335 -0.06 8.16 16.51
N ASP A 336 0.62 7.63 17.54
CA ASP A 336 0.00 7.41 18.84
C ASP A 336 -0.27 8.77 19.46
N LYS A 337 -1.53 9.20 19.38
CA LYS A 337 -1.96 10.42 20.05
C LYS A 337 -2.11 10.06 21.51
N ALA A 338 -1.24 10.62 22.35
CA ALA A 338 -1.54 10.72 23.76
C ALA A 338 -2.66 11.74 23.89
N THR A 339 -3.84 11.30 24.31
CA THR A 339 -4.86 12.21 24.83
C THR A 339 -4.38 12.79 26.15
N SER A 340 -5.01 13.85 26.67
CA SER A 340 -4.64 14.44 27.97
C SER A 340 -4.74 13.45 29.14
N SER A 341 -5.42 12.32 28.96
CA SER A 341 -5.46 11.16 29.87
C SER A 341 -4.16 10.32 29.91
N GLY A 342 -3.19 10.58 29.03
CA GLY A 342 -1.91 9.87 28.95
C GLY A 342 -1.95 8.50 28.26
N GLU A 343 -3.11 8.06 27.77
CA GLU A 343 -3.25 6.81 27.03
C GLU A 343 -2.77 6.98 25.57
N LYS A 344 -1.89 6.09 25.12
CA LYS A 344 -1.36 6.09 23.74
C LYS A 344 -2.31 5.35 22.83
N ILE A 345 -2.88 6.05 21.84
CA ILE A 345 -3.90 5.48 20.96
C ILE A 345 -3.39 5.42 19.52
N ASN A 346 -3.23 4.21 19.00
CA ASN A 346 -2.89 3.98 17.59
C ASN A 346 -4.12 4.28 16.71
N PRO A 347 -4.02 5.22 15.75
CA PRO A 347 -5.17 5.68 15.00
C PRO A 347 -5.56 4.73 13.87
N ASN A 348 -4.64 3.95 13.31
CA ASN A 348 -4.93 3.16 12.11
C ASN A 348 -6.05 2.12 12.31
N PRO A 349 -6.09 1.34 13.41
CA PRO A 349 -7.19 0.41 13.65
C PRO A 349 -8.56 1.10 13.76
N ILE A 350 -8.60 2.30 14.35
CA ILE A 350 -9.85 3.06 14.52
C ILE A 350 -10.29 3.63 13.17
N GLU A 351 -9.38 4.22 12.40
CA GLU A 351 -9.66 4.79 11.08
C GLU A 351 -10.16 3.73 10.09
N GLU A 352 -9.51 2.56 10.04
CA GLU A 352 -9.95 1.46 9.18
C GLU A 352 -11.32 0.92 9.60
N ARG A 353 -11.63 0.91 10.90
CA ARG A 353 -12.96 0.55 11.40
C ARG A 353 -14.02 1.56 10.98
N VAL A 354 -13.74 2.85 11.08
CA VAL A 354 -14.66 3.91 10.62
C VAL A 354 -14.92 3.76 9.11
N LYS A 355 -13.88 3.56 8.29
CA LYS A 355 -14.05 3.33 6.84
C LYS A 355 -14.88 2.10 6.52
N ARG A 356 -14.80 1.04 7.35
CA ARG A 356 -15.61 -0.17 7.19
C ARG A 356 -17.10 0.12 7.37
N TYR A 357 -17.47 0.97 8.35
CA TYR A 357 -18.85 1.35 8.63
C TYR A 357 -19.39 2.45 7.73
N ILE A 358 -18.50 3.28 7.15
CA ILE A 358 -18.85 4.46 6.37
C ILE A 358 -18.18 4.41 4.98
N PRO A 359 -18.68 3.58 4.03
CA PRO A 359 -17.99 3.30 2.76
C PRO A 359 -17.85 4.49 1.81
N ILE A 360 -18.58 5.58 2.06
CA ILE A 360 -18.50 6.85 1.29
C ILE A 360 -17.30 7.72 1.69
N VAL A 361 -16.67 7.42 2.84
CA VAL A 361 -15.46 8.10 3.32
C VAL A 361 -14.24 7.52 2.61
N ARG A 362 -13.33 8.39 2.16
CA ARG A 362 -12.05 8.01 1.52
C ARG A 362 -10.93 7.95 2.56
N TYR A 363 -10.74 9.03 3.29
CA TYR A 363 -9.75 9.13 4.37
C TYR A 363 -10.44 9.52 5.69
N VAL A 364 -10.01 8.87 6.76
CA VAL A 364 -10.31 9.22 8.14
C VAL A 364 -8.97 9.62 8.75
N VAL A 365 -8.91 10.75 9.43
CA VAL A 365 -7.72 11.20 10.14
C VAL A 365 -8.10 11.51 11.57
N LEU A 366 -7.61 10.68 12.50
CA LEU A 366 -7.81 10.94 13.91
C LEU A 366 -6.99 12.14 14.39
N VAL A 367 -7.65 12.99 15.17
CA VAL A 367 -7.12 14.20 15.80
C VAL A 367 -7.41 14.19 17.31
N GLY A 368 -6.60 14.89 18.09
CA GLY A 368 -6.68 14.85 19.56
C GLY A 368 -5.37 14.52 20.28
N GLN A 369 -4.25 14.97 19.72
CA GLN A 369 -2.98 14.92 20.43
C GLN A 369 -3.00 16.01 21.51
N ASP A 370 -2.70 15.65 22.76
CA ASP A 370 -2.75 16.54 23.93
C ASP A 370 -4.14 17.16 24.19
N ALA A 371 -5.21 16.55 23.64
CA ALA A 371 -6.59 17.00 23.75
C ALA A 371 -7.41 16.15 24.74
N PRO A 372 -8.54 16.66 25.27
CA PRO A 372 -9.38 15.93 26.23
C PRO A 372 -10.00 14.64 25.65
N TYR A 373 -10.24 14.60 24.34
CA TYR A 373 -10.85 13.47 23.66
C TYR A 373 -10.41 13.39 22.19
N LEU A 374 -10.60 12.21 21.59
CA LEU A 374 -10.33 11.98 20.17
C LEU A 374 -11.45 12.53 19.29
N CYS A 375 -11.05 13.14 18.19
CA CYS A 375 -11.94 13.57 17.11
C CYS A 375 -11.48 12.97 15.77
N ALA A 376 -12.31 13.07 14.74
CA ALA A 376 -11.97 12.60 13.40
C ALA A 376 -12.25 13.63 12.29
N LEU A 377 -11.29 13.81 11.39
CA LEU A 377 -11.50 14.48 10.12
C LEU A 377 -11.83 13.44 9.04
N LEU A 378 -12.88 13.69 8.28
CA LEU A 378 -13.39 12.79 7.25
C LEU A 378 -13.32 13.46 5.88
N THR A 379 -12.89 12.73 4.86
CA THR A 379 -13.03 13.13 3.46
C THR A 379 -14.00 12.20 2.74
N LEU A 380 -14.80 12.72 1.82
CA LEU A 380 -15.70 11.91 1.01
C LEU A 380 -15.07 11.60 -0.35
N LYS A 381 -15.40 10.43 -0.89
CA LYS A 381 -14.88 9.97 -2.19
C LYS A 381 -15.31 10.91 -3.33
N CYS A 382 -14.41 11.80 -3.74
CA CYS A 382 -14.64 12.76 -4.81
C CYS A 382 -13.98 12.33 -6.12
N GLN A 383 -14.48 12.85 -7.24
CA GLN A 383 -13.83 12.69 -8.55
C GLN A 383 -12.54 13.50 -8.58
N ILE A 384 -11.54 13.03 -9.30
CA ILE A 384 -10.25 13.73 -9.45
C ILE A 384 -10.19 14.32 -10.85
N ASN A 385 -9.66 15.54 -10.97
CA ASN A 385 -9.33 16.12 -12.26
C ASN A 385 -8.12 15.37 -12.84
N THR A 386 -8.29 14.73 -14.00
CA THR A 386 -7.24 13.94 -14.65
C THR A 386 -6.02 14.78 -15.03
N ASP A 387 -6.22 16.05 -15.33
CA ASP A 387 -5.16 16.93 -15.82
C ASP A 387 -4.34 17.49 -14.65
N THR A 388 -5.00 17.98 -13.60
CA THR A 388 -4.35 18.64 -12.45
C THR A 388 -4.06 17.70 -11.27
N GLY A 389 -4.74 16.56 -11.17
CA GLY A 389 -4.66 15.65 -10.03
C GLY A 389 -5.40 16.15 -8.78
N GLU A 390 -6.15 17.25 -8.89
CA GLU A 390 -6.90 17.86 -7.79
C GLU A 390 -8.30 17.26 -7.65
N PRO A 391 -8.84 17.20 -6.43
CA PRO A 391 -10.17 16.69 -6.19
C PRO A 391 -11.21 17.71 -6.66
N ARG A 392 -12.24 17.21 -7.34
CA ARG A 392 -13.41 17.97 -7.79
C ARG A 392 -14.50 17.93 -6.73
N ASN A 393 -15.42 18.87 -6.80
CA ASN A 393 -16.60 18.89 -5.93
C ASN A 393 -17.57 17.72 -6.25
N ALA A 394 -17.54 17.16 -7.46
CA ALA A 394 -18.41 16.04 -7.80
C ALA A 394 -18.00 14.75 -7.06
N LEU A 395 -18.96 14.08 -6.43
CA LEU A 395 -18.74 12.78 -5.80
C LEU A 395 -18.47 11.70 -6.86
N THR A 396 -17.73 10.67 -6.47
CA THR A 396 -17.56 9.46 -7.30
C THR A 396 -18.91 8.78 -7.55
N SER A 397 -19.04 8.08 -8.68
CA SER A 397 -20.26 7.34 -9.02
C SER A 397 -20.66 6.31 -7.95
N GLU A 398 -19.69 5.71 -7.25
CA GLU A 398 -19.94 4.81 -6.12
C GLU A 398 -20.57 5.57 -4.94
N ALA A 399 -19.98 6.71 -4.55
CA ALA A 399 -20.52 7.54 -3.48
C ALA A 399 -21.94 8.05 -3.81
N VAL A 400 -22.18 8.52 -5.04
CA VAL A 400 -23.53 8.94 -5.48
C VAL A 400 -24.51 7.78 -5.45
N ALA A 401 -24.11 6.59 -5.91
CA ALA A 401 -24.97 5.41 -5.86
C ALA A 401 -25.32 5.01 -4.42
N PHE A 402 -24.36 5.15 -3.50
CA PHE A 402 -24.58 4.90 -2.08
C PHE A 402 -25.50 5.96 -1.44
N CYS A 403 -25.27 7.25 -1.69
CA CYS A 403 -26.17 8.33 -1.26
C CYS A 403 -27.61 8.06 -1.73
N ARG A 404 -27.80 7.63 -2.99
CA ARG A 404 -29.12 7.24 -3.49
C ARG A 404 -29.73 6.03 -2.77
N GLN A 405 -28.93 5.06 -2.34
CA GLN A 405 -29.42 3.93 -1.53
C GLN A 405 -29.91 4.40 -0.16
N LEU A 406 -29.24 5.40 0.41
CA LEU A 406 -29.69 6.08 1.63
C LEU A 406 -30.90 6.99 1.39
N ARG A 407 -31.35 7.18 0.14
CA ARG A 407 -32.40 8.11 -0.30
C ARG A 407 -32.00 9.59 -0.30
N SER A 408 -30.69 9.86 -0.27
CA SER A 408 -30.12 11.18 -0.52
C SER A 408 -30.02 11.47 -2.02
N GLN A 409 -30.16 12.75 -2.39
CA GLN A 409 -29.95 13.26 -3.75
C GLN A 409 -28.57 13.89 -3.96
N ALA A 410 -27.68 13.81 -2.96
CA ALA A 410 -26.36 14.39 -3.02
C ALA A 410 -25.57 13.82 -4.20
N THR A 411 -25.05 14.73 -5.03
CA THR A 411 -24.16 14.40 -6.15
C THR A 411 -22.81 15.08 -6.03
N ARG A 412 -22.72 16.10 -5.18
CA ARG A 412 -21.52 16.91 -4.94
C ARG A 412 -21.22 16.97 -3.46
N LEU A 413 -19.96 17.22 -3.14
CA LEU A 413 -19.49 17.43 -1.77
C LEU A 413 -20.17 18.64 -1.14
N SER A 414 -20.45 19.69 -1.92
CA SER A 414 -21.18 20.87 -1.46
C SER A 414 -22.58 20.55 -0.93
N ASP A 415 -23.26 19.58 -1.55
CA ASP A 415 -24.62 19.19 -1.17
C ASP A 415 -24.64 18.57 0.24
N ILE A 416 -23.50 18.03 0.70
CA ILE A 416 -23.36 17.38 2.00
C ILE A 416 -22.76 18.35 3.02
N VAL A 417 -21.71 19.08 2.66
CA VAL A 417 -20.95 19.92 3.61
C VAL A 417 -21.56 21.32 3.79
N TYR A 418 -22.11 21.94 2.73
CA TYR A 418 -22.71 23.28 2.83
C TYR A 418 -24.23 23.21 3.00
N ASP A 419 -24.91 22.41 2.18
CA ASP A 419 -26.38 22.29 2.26
C ASP A 419 -26.81 21.40 3.43
N GLY A 420 -25.89 20.61 4.00
CA GLY A 420 -26.08 19.84 5.21
C GLY A 420 -27.06 18.68 5.03
N ASP A 421 -26.84 17.81 4.03
CA ASP A 421 -27.71 16.64 3.77
C ASP A 421 -27.91 15.79 5.04
N PRO A 422 -29.10 15.87 5.67
CA PRO A 422 -29.31 15.30 7.00
C PRO A 422 -29.25 13.78 6.98
N VAL A 423 -29.60 13.15 5.86
CA VAL A 423 -29.60 11.70 5.71
C VAL A 423 -28.18 11.16 5.68
N VAL A 424 -27.29 11.86 4.98
CA VAL A 424 -25.88 11.46 4.90
C VAL A 424 -25.16 11.73 6.22
N LEU A 425 -25.45 12.87 6.87
CA LEU A 425 -24.87 13.20 8.18
C LEU A 425 -25.32 12.22 9.27
N GLU A 426 -26.61 11.85 9.29
CA GLU A 426 -27.13 10.85 10.22
C GLU A 426 -26.49 9.48 9.98
N PHE A 427 -26.32 9.07 8.73
CA PHE A 427 -25.62 7.83 8.40
C PHE A 427 -24.16 7.82 8.89
N ILE A 428 -23.43 8.93 8.70
CA ILE A 428 -22.05 9.07 9.17
C ILE A 428 -22.01 9.00 10.71
N SER A 429 -22.92 9.69 11.40
CA SER A 429 -23.04 9.64 12.85
C SER A 429 -23.25 8.21 13.34
N GLN A 430 -24.23 7.50 12.79
CA GLN A 430 -24.52 6.10 13.14
C GLN A 430 -23.32 5.17 12.86
N GLY A 431 -22.59 5.43 11.77
CA GLY A 431 -21.39 4.67 11.44
C GLY A 431 -20.23 4.90 12.43
N ILE A 432 -20.07 6.13 12.94
CA ILE A 432 -19.11 6.43 14.00
C ILE A 432 -19.54 5.79 15.32
N ASP A 433 -20.83 5.84 15.66
CA ASP A 433 -21.35 5.19 16.87
C ASP A 433 -21.13 3.67 16.82
N ALA A 434 -21.36 3.04 15.67
CA ALA A 434 -21.06 1.63 15.46
C ALA A 434 -19.57 1.32 15.58
N ALA A 435 -18.70 2.19 15.04
CA ALA A 435 -17.25 2.04 15.18
C ALA A 435 -16.77 2.22 16.63
N ASN A 436 -17.40 3.11 17.39
CA ASN A 436 -17.13 3.37 18.81
C ASN A 436 -17.64 2.22 19.71
N ALA A 437 -18.72 1.53 19.33
CA ALA A 437 -19.27 0.40 20.08
C ALA A 437 -18.33 -0.81 20.13
N GLU A 438 -17.42 -0.94 19.17
CA GLU A 438 -16.38 -1.99 19.16
C GLU A 438 -15.14 -1.63 20.00
N VAL A 439 -15.10 -0.45 20.63
CA VAL A 439 -13.95 0.01 21.42
C VAL A 439 -14.16 -0.26 22.89
N ALA A 440 -13.23 -1.01 23.50
CA ALA A 440 -13.25 -1.31 24.93
C ALA A 440 -12.87 -0.10 25.80
N SER A 441 -11.90 0.71 25.36
CA SER A 441 -11.43 1.91 26.08
C SER A 441 -12.28 3.13 25.75
N SER A 442 -12.68 3.89 26.77
CA SER A 442 -13.49 5.11 26.56
C SER A 442 -12.70 6.24 25.91
N SER A 443 -11.39 6.30 26.12
CA SER A 443 -10.48 7.31 25.54
C SER A 443 -10.28 7.12 24.03
N ALA A 444 -10.43 5.89 23.54
CA ALA A 444 -10.28 5.53 22.13
C ALA A 444 -11.57 5.70 21.30
N LYS A 445 -12.60 6.33 21.88
CA LYS A 445 -13.85 6.68 21.18
C LYS A 445 -13.74 8.05 20.53
N ILE A 446 -14.26 8.15 19.31
CA ILE A 446 -14.38 9.41 18.58
C ILE A 446 -15.56 10.18 19.15
N VAL A 447 -15.32 11.35 19.74
CA VAL A 447 -16.37 12.17 20.37
C VAL A 447 -16.96 13.16 19.36
N LYS A 448 -16.12 13.89 18.63
CA LYS A 448 -16.55 14.83 17.59
C LYS A 448 -15.88 14.50 16.25
N TRP A 449 -16.49 14.94 15.16
CA TRP A 449 -15.97 14.71 13.82
C TRP A 449 -16.39 15.82 12.87
N ALA A 450 -15.59 16.05 11.83
CA ALA A 450 -15.87 17.01 10.79
C ALA A 450 -15.64 16.41 9.40
N ILE A 451 -16.48 16.79 8.43
CA ILE A 451 -16.27 16.47 7.02
C ILE A 451 -15.53 17.63 6.37
N LEU A 452 -14.38 17.33 5.77
CA LEU A 452 -13.55 18.31 5.09
C LEU A 452 -14.17 18.73 3.75
N ARG A 453 -13.91 19.98 3.37
CA ARG A 453 -14.45 20.62 2.15
C ARG A 453 -13.78 20.16 0.86
N THR A 454 -12.71 19.37 0.97
CA THR A 454 -11.95 18.80 -0.15
C THR A 454 -11.49 17.39 0.20
N ASP A 455 -11.39 16.52 -0.80
CA ASP A 455 -10.68 15.24 -0.65
C ASP A 455 -9.15 15.49 -0.62
N PHE A 456 -8.36 14.50 -0.22
CA PHE A 456 -6.90 14.66 -0.14
C PHE A 456 -6.21 14.44 -1.48
N SER A 457 -5.13 15.17 -1.73
CA SER A 457 -4.38 15.06 -2.98
C SER A 457 -2.88 15.27 -2.82
N ILE A 458 -2.12 14.92 -3.87
CA ILE A 458 -0.68 15.25 -3.90
C ILE A 458 -0.49 16.75 -4.11
N ALA A 459 -1.34 17.38 -4.93
CA ALA A 459 -1.27 18.81 -5.25
C ALA A 459 -1.58 19.69 -4.04
N GLY A 460 -2.57 19.30 -3.22
CA GLY A 460 -2.91 19.95 -1.94
C GLY A 460 -1.90 19.70 -0.82
N GLY A 461 -0.97 18.76 -1.03
CA GLY A 461 0.12 18.47 -0.09
C GLY A 461 -0.27 17.57 1.08
N GLU A 462 -1.54 17.17 1.19
CA GLU A 462 -2.02 16.22 2.20
C GLU A 462 -1.41 14.82 1.98
N LEU A 463 -1.12 14.48 0.72
CA LEU A 463 -0.49 13.23 0.32
C LEU A 463 0.96 13.43 -0.14
N GLY A 464 1.81 12.45 0.13
CA GLY A 464 3.16 12.37 -0.46
C GLY A 464 3.14 11.90 -1.91
N ALA A 465 4.30 11.93 -2.57
CA ALA A 465 4.44 11.46 -3.96
C ALA A 465 4.06 9.97 -4.14
N THR A 466 4.18 9.17 -3.07
CA THR A 466 3.72 7.78 -3.00
C THR A 466 2.27 7.63 -2.50
N THR A 467 1.52 8.75 -2.49
CA THR A 467 0.18 8.94 -1.92
C THR A 467 0.04 8.58 -0.44
N LYS A 468 1.14 8.41 0.29
CA LYS A 468 1.12 8.20 1.73
C LYS A 468 0.60 9.47 2.40
N LEU A 469 -0.36 9.34 3.32
CA LEU A 469 -0.91 10.45 4.09
C LEU A 469 0.18 11.14 4.93
N LYS A 470 0.31 12.46 4.79
CA LYS A 470 1.20 13.29 5.59
C LYS A 470 0.43 13.88 6.77
N ARG A 471 0.18 13.09 7.82
CA ARG A 471 -0.65 13.49 8.98
C ARG A 471 -0.26 14.83 9.60
N ALA A 472 1.04 15.10 9.79
CA ALA A 472 1.52 16.37 10.33
C ALA A 472 1.17 17.56 9.42
N MET A 473 1.23 17.36 8.11
CA MET A 473 0.81 18.36 7.13
C MET A 473 -0.70 18.56 7.16
N VAL A 474 -1.48 17.49 7.22
CA VAL A 474 -2.94 17.55 7.37
C VAL A 474 -3.34 18.30 8.64
N ALA A 475 -2.72 18.00 9.78
CA ALA A 475 -2.97 18.71 11.03
C ALA A 475 -2.65 20.21 10.93
N ARG A 476 -1.62 20.58 10.17
CA ARG A 476 -1.25 21.98 9.92
C ARG A 476 -2.19 22.68 8.94
N ILE A 477 -2.62 22.00 7.88
CA ILE A 477 -3.52 22.57 6.85
C ILE A 477 -4.90 22.80 7.45
N TYR A 478 -5.41 21.84 8.21
CA TYR A 478 -6.76 21.86 8.79
C TYR A 478 -6.76 22.23 10.27
N GLN A 479 -5.80 23.07 10.69
CA GLN A 479 -5.66 23.45 12.10
C GLN A 479 -6.93 24.15 12.61
N ALA A 480 -7.51 25.07 11.82
CA ALA A 480 -8.72 25.79 12.19
C ALA A 480 -9.93 24.85 12.36
N GLU A 481 -10.10 23.87 11.46
CA GLU A 481 -11.15 22.86 11.60
C GLU A 481 -10.92 21.99 12.84
N ILE A 482 -9.68 21.65 13.16
CA ILE A 482 -9.34 20.88 14.37
C ILE A 482 -9.65 21.70 15.62
N GLU A 483 -9.27 22.96 15.66
CA GLU A 483 -9.54 23.86 16.79
C GLU A 483 -11.05 24.03 17.02
N SER A 484 -11.83 24.21 15.95
CA SER A 484 -13.29 24.34 16.04
C SER A 484 -13.98 23.11 16.64
N LEU A 485 -13.38 21.92 16.56
CA LEU A 485 -13.90 20.71 17.21
C LEU A 485 -13.76 20.76 18.73
N TYR A 486 -12.87 21.59 19.27
CA TYR A 486 -12.61 21.72 20.70
C TYR A 486 -13.13 23.04 21.30
N GLU A 487 -13.38 24.07 20.48
CA GLU A 487 -13.84 25.41 20.94
C GLU A 487 -15.21 25.41 21.65
N GLU A 488 -16.15 24.54 21.27
CA GLU A 488 -17.51 24.55 21.85
C GLU A 488 -17.59 24.10 23.32
N ASP A 489 -16.51 23.55 23.90
CA ASP A 489 -16.51 23.05 25.28
C ASP A 489 -15.75 23.97 26.27
N GLU A 490 -15.13 25.07 25.81
CA GLU A 490 -14.45 26.03 26.71
C GLU A 490 -15.43 26.94 27.48
N GLU A 491 -16.71 26.99 27.10
CA GLU A 491 -17.74 27.79 27.80
C GLU A 491 -18.40 27.07 28.99
N GLU A 492 -18.11 25.78 29.23
CA GLU A 492 -18.75 24.98 30.29
C GLU A 492 -17.82 24.59 31.47
N TYR A 493 -16.71 25.31 31.67
CA TYR A 493 -15.81 25.14 32.82
C TYR A 493 -15.80 26.31 33.82
#